data_AF-A0AAV6NCF6-F1
#
_entry.id   AF-A0AAV6NCF6-F1
#
_cell.length_a   1.000
_cell.length_b   1.000
_cell.length_c   1.000
_cell.angle_alpha   90.00
_cell.angle_beta   90.00
_cell.angle_gamma   90.00
#
_symmetry.space_group_name_H-M   'P 1'
#
loop_
_entity.id
_entity.type
_entity.pdbx_description
1 polymer ?
#
loop_
_entity_poly.entity_id
_entity_poly.type
_entity_poly.pdbx_seq_one_letter_code
_entity_poly.pdbx_strand_id
1 'polypeptide(L)'
;MSKFCSRRSEFGSPRTRAIPFSYSKFTAIKMSATTSQSPPKPSKNANKAVIKETLLTPRFYTTDFDEMETLFNTEINKNLNQAEFEALLQEFKTDYNQTHFVRNKEFKEAADKMEGALRQIFVEFLERSCTAEFSGFLLYKELGRRLKKTNPVVAEIFSLMSRDEARHAGFLNKGLSDFNLALDLGFLTKARKYTFFKPKFIFYATYLSEKIGYWRYITIYRHLKANPEFQCYPIFKYFENWCQDENRHGDFFSALLKAQPQFLNDWKAKLWSRFFCLSVYVTMYLNDCQRTAFYEGIGLNTKEFDRTVLLHLIFVS
;
A
#
# COMPACT_ATOMS: atom_id res chain seq x y z
N MET A 1 25.42 46.07 48.93
CA MET A 1 26.88 46.25 48.71
C MET A 1 27.23 45.49 47.44
N SER A 2 27.76 46.15 46.40
CA SER A 2 29.21 46.31 46.12
C SER A 2 29.79 45.13 45.31
N LYS A 3 30.43 45.29 44.14
CA LYS A 3 30.76 46.51 43.35
C LYS A 3 30.95 46.16 41.86
N PHE A 4 30.74 47.14 40.98
CA PHE A 4 31.04 47.09 39.54
C PHE A 4 32.27 47.97 39.24
N CYS A 5 33.23 47.50 38.45
CA CYS A 5 34.33 48.28 37.83
C CYS A 5 35.01 47.39 36.76
N SER A 6 35.58 47.85 35.64
CA SER A 6 36.02 49.18 35.13
C SER A 6 35.53 49.33 33.67
N ARG A 7 34.99 50.46 33.16
CA ARG A 7 35.61 51.75 32.77
C ARG A 7 36.85 51.60 31.87
N ARG A 8 37.09 52.35 30.77
CA ARG A 8 36.37 53.38 29.94
C ARG A 8 37.16 53.47 28.59
N SER A 9 36.67 53.81 27.38
CA SER A 9 36.08 55.08 26.84
C SER A 9 37.01 56.32 27.00
N GLU A 10 37.09 57.35 26.13
CA GLU A 10 36.52 57.75 24.81
C GLU A 10 37.70 58.23 23.89
N PHE A 11 37.66 58.90 22.70
CA PHE A 11 36.66 59.52 21.79
C PHE A 11 37.28 59.72 20.37
N GLY A 12 36.50 60.02 19.31
CA GLY A 12 37.02 60.59 18.04
C GLY A 12 36.01 60.64 16.87
N SER A 13 35.67 61.83 16.36
CA SER A 13 34.80 62.07 15.16
C SER A 13 35.03 63.51 14.61
N PRO A 14 34.62 63.94 13.38
CA PRO A 14 33.18 64.04 13.02
C PRO A 14 32.74 64.04 11.51
N ARG A 15 31.41 63.98 11.29
CA ARG A 15 30.57 64.68 10.26
C ARG A 15 30.55 64.29 8.74
N THR A 16 29.49 63.55 8.38
CA THR A 16 28.39 63.89 7.42
C THR A 16 28.66 64.38 5.98
N ARG A 17 28.08 63.66 4.99
CA ARG A 17 26.96 64.14 4.13
C ARG A 17 26.31 62.99 3.34
N ALA A 18 25.09 63.20 2.81
CA ALA A 18 24.35 62.25 1.97
C ALA A 18 23.63 62.98 0.83
N ILE A 19 23.53 62.35 -0.35
CA ILE A 19 22.87 62.84 -1.59
C ILE A 19 22.23 61.61 -2.28
N PRO A 20 21.01 61.70 -2.85
CA PRO A 20 20.24 60.53 -3.29
C PRO A 20 20.62 59.99 -4.68
N PHE A 21 20.32 58.71 -4.92
CA PHE A 21 20.43 58.07 -6.24
C PHE A 21 19.16 58.32 -7.09
N SER A 22 19.35 58.59 -8.38
CA SER A 22 18.25 58.85 -9.33
C SER A 22 17.81 57.58 -10.06
N TYR A 23 16.51 57.45 -10.30
CA TYR A 23 15.94 56.40 -11.16
C TYR A 23 16.06 56.80 -12.63
N SER A 24 16.79 56.01 -13.43
CA SER A 24 16.82 56.17 -14.89
C SER A 24 16.03 55.05 -15.58
N LYS A 25 15.16 55.42 -16.53
CA LYS A 25 14.41 54.47 -17.38
C LYS A 25 15.25 54.10 -18.60
N PHE A 26 15.43 52.82 -18.88
CA PHE A 26 15.84 52.35 -20.20
C PHE A 26 14.99 51.18 -20.68
N THR A 27 14.73 51.18 -21.99
CA THR A 27 13.78 50.29 -22.68
C THR A 27 14.47 49.01 -23.16
N ALA A 28 13.71 47.94 -23.34
CA ALA A 28 14.23 46.61 -23.62
C ALA A 28 14.92 46.46 -24.99
N ILE A 29 15.93 45.59 -25.04
CA ILE A 29 16.47 44.98 -26.26
C ILE A 29 16.40 43.45 -26.08
N LYS A 30 15.82 42.74 -27.04
CA LYS A 30 15.96 41.28 -27.16
C LYS A 30 17.20 40.97 -28.00
N MET A 31 18.07 40.09 -27.51
CA MET A 31 19.12 39.44 -28.29
C MET A 31 18.96 37.93 -28.17
N SER A 32 19.18 37.20 -29.27
CA SER A 32 19.08 35.74 -29.33
C SER A 32 20.48 35.15 -29.51
N ALA A 33 20.79 34.06 -28.80
CA ALA A 33 22.08 33.39 -28.88
C ALA A 33 21.91 31.87 -28.96
N THR A 34 22.43 31.31 -30.05
CA THR A 34 22.25 29.95 -30.55
C THR A 34 22.68 28.85 -29.58
N THR A 35 21.85 27.81 -29.52
CA THR A 35 22.01 26.48 -28.91
C THR A 35 23.42 25.91 -28.74
N SER A 36 23.66 25.29 -27.58
CA SER A 36 24.38 24.01 -27.49
C SER A 36 23.40 22.91 -27.09
N GLN A 37 23.21 21.89 -27.94
CA GLN A 37 22.33 20.76 -27.65
C GLN A 37 23.06 19.75 -26.76
N SER A 38 22.45 19.40 -25.63
CA SER A 38 22.84 18.19 -24.89
C SER A 38 22.30 16.96 -25.62
N PRO A 39 23.02 15.82 -25.63
CA PRO A 39 22.59 14.63 -26.34
C PRO A 39 21.23 14.14 -25.82
N PRO A 40 20.33 13.67 -26.69
CA PRO A 40 18.99 13.26 -26.28
C PRO A 40 19.09 12.07 -25.32
N LYS A 41 18.43 12.20 -24.15
CA LYS A 41 18.22 11.04 -23.27
C LYS A 41 17.50 9.95 -24.07
N PRO A 42 17.96 8.70 -24.06
CA PRO A 42 17.34 7.65 -24.86
C PRO A 42 15.89 7.47 -24.40
N SER A 43 14.96 7.72 -25.31
CA SER A 43 13.54 7.44 -25.11
C SER A 43 13.39 5.93 -24.96
N LYS A 44 13.19 5.46 -23.73
CA LYS A 44 12.70 4.11 -23.47
C LYS A 44 11.25 4.00 -23.99
N ASN A 45 11.11 3.81 -25.29
CA ASN A 45 9.94 3.22 -25.93
C ASN A 45 9.87 1.74 -25.53
N ALA A 46 9.73 1.49 -24.22
CA ALA A 46 9.15 0.25 -23.76
C ALA A 46 7.73 0.24 -24.32
N ASN A 47 7.45 -0.67 -25.25
CA ASN A 47 6.10 -0.93 -25.72
C ASN A 47 5.24 -1.21 -24.50
N LYS A 48 4.40 -0.26 -24.10
CA LYS A 48 3.40 -0.46 -23.05
C LYS A 48 2.39 -1.46 -23.59
N ALA A 49 2.66 -2.74 -23.33
CA ALA A 49 1.67 -3.79 -23.48
C ALA A 49 0.45 -3.37 -22.67
N VAL A 50 -0.63 -3.00 -23.37
CA VAL A 50 -1.86 -2.56 -22.71
C VAL A 50 -2.39 -3.76 -21.94
N ILE A 51 -2.33 -3.69 -20.61
CA ILE A 51 -2.83 -4.74 -19.73
C ILE A 51 -4.28 -4.98 -20.11
N LYS A 52 -4.54 -6.15 -20.73
CA LYS A 52 -5.88 -6.53 -21.18
C LYS A 52 -6.76 -6.67 -19.95
N GLU A 53 -7.64 -5.69 -19.72
CA GLU A 53 -8.48 -5.70 -18.53
C GLU A 53 -9.42 -6.90 -18.56
N THR A 54 -9.39 -7.68 -17.48
CA THR A 54 -10.22 -8.86 -17.25
C THR A 54 -11.07 -8.65 -15.99
N LEU A 55 -11.91 -9.64 -15.66
CA LEU A 55 -12.57 -9.67 -14.36
C LEU A 55 -11.56 -9.74 -13.19
N LEU A 56 -10.41 -10.39 -13.40
CA LEU A 56 -9.37 -10.70 -12.39
C LEU A 56 -8.19 -9.71 -12.39
N THR A 57 -8.26 -8.64 -13.19
CA THR A 57 -7.29 -7.54 -13.15
C THR A 57 -7.54 -6.69 -11.90
N PRO A 58 -6.52 -6.34 -11.09
CA PRO A 58 -6.68 -5.47 -9.92
C PRO A 58 -7.38 -4.15 -10.27
N ARG A 59 -8.31 -3.72 -9.41
CA ARG A 59 -9.15 -2.54 -9.60
C ARG A 59 -8.88 -1.53 -8.48
N PHE A 60 -9.04 -0.26 -8.79
CA PHE A 60 -9.02 0.80 -7.79
C PHE A 60 -10.41 0.90 -7.17
N TYR A 61 -10.52 0.87 -5.85
CA TYR A 61 -11.80 0.83 -5.16
C TYR A 61 -12.19 2.16 -4.51
N THR A 62 -13.49 2.42 -4.42
CA THR A 62 -14.07 3.57 -3.72
C THR A 62 -15.38 3.16 -3.04
N THR A 63 -15.86 3.95 -2.09
CA THR A 63 -16.97 3.59 -1.21
C THR A 63 -17.95 4.73 -1.00
N ASP A 64 -19.07 4.42 -0.35
CA ASP A 64 -19.98 5.40 0.20
C ASP A 64 -19.38 5.96 1.50
N PHE A 65 -18.65 7.07 1.38
CA PHE A 65 -17.94 7.67 2.51
C PHE A 65 -18.87 8.26 3.56
N ASP A 66 -20.08 8.67 3.17
CA ASP A 66 -21.05 9.27 4.09
C ASP A 66 -21.79 8.17 4.88
N GLU A 67 -22.04 7.00 4.26
CA GLU A 67 -22.41 5.77 4.97
C GLU A 67 -21.28 5.30 5.91
N MET A 68 -20.00 5.34 5.51
CA MET A 68 -18.87 5.02 6.42
C MET A 68 -18.79 6.00 7.60
N GLU A 69 -18.93 7.31 7.37
CA GLU A 69 -18.95 8.31 8.44
C GLU A 69 -20.11 8.08 9.40
N THR A 70 -21.28 7.62 8.90
CA THR A 70 -22.45 7.25 9.73
C THR A 70 -22.21 5.97 10.53
N LEU A 71 -21.66 4.92 9.92
CA LEU A 71 -21.42 3.61 10.53
C LEU A 71 -20.44 3.67 11.72
N PHE A 72 -19.49 4.59 11.70
CA PHE A 72 -18.47 4.74 12.75
C PHE A 72 -18.69 5.93 13.70
N ASN A 73 -19.72 6.75 13.48
CA ASN A 73 -20.05 7.89 14.36
C ASN A 73 -20.40 7.41 15.78
N THR A 74 -19.63 7.86 16.77
CA THR A 74 -19.80 7.50 18.20
C THR A 74 -21.16 7.87 18.77
N GLU A 75 -21.82 8.90 18.22
CA GLU A 75 -23.12 9.36 18.68
C GLU A 75 -24.28 8.57 18.08
N ILE A 76 -24.09 7.99 16.89
CA ILE A 76 -25.11 7.22 16.18
C ILE A 76 -24.99 5.72 16.49
N ASN A 77 -23.80 5.13 16.34
CA ASN A 77 -23.63 3.68 16.48
C ASN A 77 -23.15 3.29 17.88
N LYS A 78 -24.09 2.86 18.73
CA LYS A 78 -23.79 2.41 20.10
C LYS A 78 -23.26 0.95 20.19
N ASN A 79 -22.99 0.29 19.06
CA ASN A 79 -22.30 -1.02 19.00
C ASN A 79 -20.77 -0.90 18.84
N LEU A 80 -20.23 0.32 18.77
CA LEU A 80 -18.78 0.56 18.64
C LEU A 80 -18.05 0.15 19.94
N ASN A 81 -17.33 -0.97 19.90
CA ASN A 81 -16.48 -1.40 21.00
C ASN A 81 -15.20 -0.55 21.07
N GLN A 82 -15.32 0.63 21.65
CA GLN A 82 -14.25 1.64 21.67
C GLN A 82 -12.96 1.13 22.32
N ALA A 83 -13.05 0.29 23.36
CA ALA A 83 -11.88 -0.30 24.02
C ALA A 83 -11.13 -1.32 23.12
N GLU A 84 -11.85 -2.07 22.28
CA GLU A 84 -11.25 -2.98 21.30
C GLU A 84 -10.55 -2.20 20.18
N PHE A 85 -11.13 -1.10 19.71
CA PHE A 85 -10.46 -0.20 18.76
C PHE A 85 -9.25 0.50 19.39
N GLU A 86 -9.29 0.90 20.66
CA GLU A 86 -8.14 1.52 21.34
C GLU A 86 -6.99 0.53 21.57
N ALA A 87 -7.28 -0.74 21.88
CA ALA A 87 -6.29 -1.81 21.95
C ALA A 87 -5.64 -2.08 20.58
N LEU A 88 -6.45 -2.21 19.52
CA LEU A 88 -5.97 -2.35 18.14
C LEU A 88 -5.11 -1.14 17.71
N LEU A 89 -5.49 0.08 18.11
CA LEU A 89 -4.71 1.28 17.82
C LEU A 89 -3.31 1.25 18.46
N GLN A 90 -3.12 0.64 19.64
CA GLN A 90 -1.77 0.46 20.19
C GLN A 90 -0.96 -0.57 19.39
N GLU A 91 -1.57 -1.69 19.00
CA GLU A 91 -0.93 -2.73 18.19
C GLU A 91 -0.44 -2.17 16.83
N PHE A 92 -1.24 -1.35 16.15
CA PHE A 92 -0.83 -0.63 14.92
C PHE A 92 0.26 0.44 15.16
N LYS A 93 0.30 1.05 16.35
CA LYS A 93 1.30 2.06 16.73
C LYS A 93 2.67 1.48 17.08
N THR A 94 2.74 0.26 17.60
CA THR A 94 4.02 -0.40 17.90
C THR A 94 4.89 -0.63 16.67
N ASP A 95 4.28 -0.77 15.48
CA ASP A 95 4.98 -0.82 14.18
C ASP A 95 6.14 -1.82 14.12
N TYR A 96 5.86 -3.08 14.49
CA TYR A 96 6.85 -4.18 14.52
C TYR A 96 7.67 -4.32 13.22
N ASN A 97 7.12 -3.90 12.08
CA ASN A 97 7.75 -3.99 10.76
C ASN A 97 8.45 -2.69 10.30
N GLN A 98 8.63 -1.68 11.17
CA GLN A 98 9.24 -0.38 10.84
C GLN A 98 10.54 -0.50 10.02
N THR A 99 11.43 -1.39 10.44
CA THR A 99 12.75 -1.62 9.81
C THR A 99 12.80 -2.87 8.92
N HIS A 100 11.69 -3.61 8.77
CA HIS A 100 11.64 -4.90 8.06
C HIS A 100 11.88 -4.77 6.55
N PHE A 101 11.30 -3.74 5.91
CA PHE A 101 11.29 -3.58 4.45
C PHE A 101 12.60 -3.02 3.85
N VAL A 102 13.75 -3.43 4.38
CA VAL A 102 15.10 -3.07 3.92
C VAL A 102 15.64 -4.13 2.96
N ARG A 103 16.11 -3.71 1.78
CA ARG A 103 16.60 -4.58 0.70
C ARG A 103 18.13 -4.74 0.75
N ASN A 104 18.62 -5.90 0.34
CA ASN A 104 20.04 -6.21 0.17
C ASN A 104 20.42 -6.35 -1.33
N LYS A 105 21.66 -6.78 -1.62
CA LYS A 105 22.14 -6.99 -3.01
C LYS A 105 21.52 -8.19 -3.72
N GLU A 106 21.13 -9.24 -2.98
CA GLU A 106 20.56 -10.48 -3.52
C GLU A 106 19.38 -10.21 -4.47
N PHE A 107 18.59 -9.17 -4.18
CA PHE A 107 17.45 -8.73 -4.99
C PHE A 107 17.83 -8.47 -6.45
N LYS A 108 18.84 -7.62 -6.69
CA LYS A 108 19.26 -7.26 -8.04
C LYS A 108 19.89 -8.46 -8.76
N GLU A 109 20.73 -9.21 -8.05
CA GLU A 109 21.42 -10.39 -8.55
C GLU A 109 20.46 -11.54 -8.92
N ALA A 110 19.34 -11.70 -8.20
CA ALA A 110 18.31 -12.66 -8.53
C ALA A 110 17.50 -12.22 -9.77
N ALA A 111 17.17 -10.93 -9.88
CA ALA A 111 16.48 -10.39 -11.06
C ALA A 111 17.31 -10.50 -12.36
N ASP A 112 18.64 -10.35 -12.28
CA ASP A 112 19.53 -10.51 -13.46
C ASP A 112 19.70 -11.98 -13.88
N LYS A 113 19.48 -12.94 -12.97
CA LYS A 113 19.50 -14.39 -13.28
C LYS A 113 18.15 -14.92 -13.79
N MET A 114 17.09 -14.11 -13.73
CA MET A 114 15.73 -14.53 -14.04
C MET A 114 15.40 -14.20 -15.51
N GLU A 115 15.30 -15.23 -16.33
CA GLU A 115 15.08 -15.12 -17.78
C GLU A 115 13.74 -15.73 -18.25
N GLY A 116 13.46 -15.59 -19.55
CA GLY A 116 12.37 -16.27 -20.24
C GLY A 116 10.97 -16.04 -19.65
N ALA A 117 10.16 -17.10 -19.66
CA ALA A 117 8.78 -17.08 -19.19
C ALA A 117 8.67 -16.76 -17.68
N LEU A 118 9.58 -17.31 -16.86
CA LEU A 118 9.59 -17.05 -15.41
C LEU A 118 9.74 -15.56 -15.12
N ARG A 119 10.64 -14.86 -15.83
CA ARG A 119 10.81 -13.41 -15.73
C ARG A 119 9.54 -12.64 -16.05
N GLN A 120 8.83 -13.02 -17.11
CA GLN A 120 7.58 -12.35 -17.50
C GLN A 120 6.50 -12.55 -16.43
N ILE A 121 6.32 -13.78 -15.97
CA ILE A 121 5.32 -14.15 -14.95
C ILE A 121 5.62 -13.44 -13.62
N PHE A 122 6.90 -13.37 -13.22
CA PHE A 122 7.31 -12.72 -11.98
C PHE A 122 7.15 -11.19 -12.01
N VAL A 123 7.42 -10.56 -13.17
CA VAL A 123 7.11 -9.14 -13.40
C VAL A 123 5.60 -8.88 -13.32
N GLU A 124 4.76 -9.72 -13.91
CA GLU A 124 3.30 -9.58 -13.82
C GLU A 124 2.80 -9.74 -12.38
N PHE A 125 3.37 -10.69 -11.62
CA PHE A 125 3.11 -10.85 -10.19
C PHE A 125 3.42 -9.55 -9.42
N LEU A 126 4.63 -9.00 -9.57
CA LEU A 126 5.03 -7.76 -8.91
C LEU A 126 4.14 -6.56 -9.30
N GLU A 127 3.79 -6.42 -10.58
CA GLU A 127 2.92 -5.34 -11.07
C GLU A 127 1.49 -5.46 -10.54
N ARG A 128 0.90 -6.67 -10.57
CA ARG A 128 -0.48 -6.90 -10.10
C ARG A 128 -0.59 -6.76 -8.58
N SER A 129 0.35 -7.28 -7.79
CA SER A 129 0.37 -7.08 -6.34
C SER A 129 0.61 -5.60 -6.00
N CYS A 130 1.59 -4.93 -6.61
CA CYS A 130 1.84 -3.50 -6.34
C CYS A 130 0.61 -2.63 -6.62
N THR A 131 -0.16 -2.98 -7.65
CA THR A 131 -1.42 -2.31 -7.99
C THR A 131 -2.54 -2.58 -6.98
N ALA A 132 -2.56 -3.74 -6.33
CA ALA A 132 -3.54 -4.11 -5.31
C ALA A 132 -3.32 -3.32 -4.01
N GLU A 133 -2.14 -3.44 -3.39
CA GLU A 133 -1.86 -2.74 -2.12
C GLU A 133 -1.88 -1.20 -2.32
N PHE A 134 -1.48 -0.70 -3.49
CA PHE A 134 -1.65 0.72 -3.80
C PHE A 134 -3.12 1.18 -3.92
N SER A 135 -4.06 0.28 -4.27
CA SER A 135 -5.49 0.57 -4.16
C SER A 135 -5.97 0.55 -2.71
N GLY A 136 -5.51 -0.41 -1.89
CA GLY A 136 -5.80 -0.48 -0.45
C GLY A 136 -5.38 0.82 0.25
N PHE A 137 -4.12 1.21 0.07
CA PHE A 137 -3.55 2.50 0.49
C PHE A 137 -4.47 3.69 0.21
N LEU A 138 -4.93 3.86 -1.02
CA LEU A 138 -5.74 5.03 -1.42
C LEU A 138 -7.10 5.06 -0.73
N LEU A 139 -7.76 3.90 -0.60
CA LEU A 139 -9.04 3.78 0.10
C LEU A 139 -8.88 4.07 1.60
N TYR A 140 -7.91 3.42 2.25
CA TYR A 140 -7.69 3.58 3.69
C TYR A 140 -7.22 4.98 4.06
N LYS A 141 -6.40 5.62 3.21
CA LYS A 141 -5.97 7.01 3.39
C LYS A 141 -7.13 8.02 3.34
N GLU A 142 -8.10 7.82 2.44
CA GLU A 142 -9.30 8.68 2.40
C GLU A 142 -10.21 8.41 3.59
N LEU A 143 -10.39 7.15 4.01
CA LEU A 143 -11.14 6.80 5.23
C LEU A 143 -10.51 7.42 6.49
N GLY A 144 -9.18 7.28 6.64
CA GLY A 144 -8.41 7.89 7.72
C GLY A 144 -8.39 9.42 7.67
N ARG A 145 -8.75 10.05 6.54
CA ARG A 145 -8.98 11.50 6.43
C ARG A 145 -10.42 11.89 6.81
N ARG A 146 -11.40 11.13 6.35
CA ARG A 146 -12.85 11.34 6.53
C ARG A 146 -13.27 11.20 7.98
N LEU A 147 -12.97 10.05 8.58
CA LEU A 147 -13.48 9.64 9.90
C LEU A 147 -12.92 10.47 11.07
N LYS A 148 -11.95 11.37 10.85
CA LYS A 148 -11.26 12.12 11.93
C LYS A 148 -12.19 12.93 12.85
N LYS A 149 -13.38 13.31 12.38
CA LYS A 149 -14.39 14.04 13.17
C LYS A 149 -15.44 13.14 13.83
N THR A 150 -15.73 11.97 13.25
CA THR A 150 -16.79 11.05 13.68
C THR A 150 -16.28 9.90 14.54
N ASN A 151 -15.03 9.47 14.33
CA ASN A 151 -14.31 8.53 15.18
C ASN A 151 -12.78 8.70 14.98
N PRO A 152 -12.09 9.48 15.83
CA PRO A 152 -10.66 9.75 15.65
C PRO A 152 -9.77 8.51 15.81
N VAL A 153 -10.18 7.53 16.62
CA VAL A 153 -9.43 6.27 16.84
C VAL A 153 -9.48 5.39 15.59
N VAL A 154 -10.67 5.12 15.06
CA VAL A 154 -10.85 4.35 13.81
C VAL A 154 -10.17 5.09 12.64
N ALA A 155 -10.21 6.42 12.60
CA ALA A 155 -9.51 7.22 11.60
C ALA A 155 -7.97 7.10 11.69
N GLU A 156 -7.42 6.99 12.91
CA GLU A 156 -5.99 6.79 13.12
C GLU A 156 -5.57 5.36 12.72
N ILE A 157 -6.38 4.33 13.02
CA ILE A 157 -6.11 2.95 12.56
C ILE A 157 -6.11 2.89 11.04
N PHE A 158 -7.11 3.44 10.34
CA PHE A 158 -7.09 3.53 8.87
C PHE A 158 -5.89 4.32 8.33
N SER A 159 -5.42 5.33 9.06
CA SER A 159 -4.21 6.08 8.68
C SER A 159 -2.94 5.21 8.80
N LEU A 160 -2.83 4.40 9.87
CA LEU A 160 -1.70 3.49 10.10
C LEU A 160 -1.73 2.30 9.13
N MET A 161 -2.89 1.70 8.88
CA MET A 161 -3.08 0.69 7.83
C MET A 161 -2.69 1.26 6.45
N SER A 162 -2.98 2.55 6.17
CA SER A 162 -2.50 3.19 4.94
C SER A 162 -0.97 3.43 4.89
N ARG A 163 -0.27 3.55 6.04
CA ARG A 163 1.21 3.49 6.08
C ARG A 163 1.69 2.11 5.66
N ASP A 164 0.99 1.06 6.08
CA ASP A 164 1.40 -0.32 5.89
C ASP A 164 1.29 -0.72 4.41
N GLU A 165 0.12 -0.53 3.81
CA GLU A 165 -0.12 -0.62 2.36
C GLU A 165 0.88 0.20 1.52
N ALA A 166 1.24 1.41 1.98
CA ALA A 166 2.21 2.25 1.27
C ALA A 166 3.65 1.69 1.34
N ARG A 167 4.02 1.01 2.43
CA ARG A 167 5.30 0.27 2.53
C ARG A 167 5.27 -0.95 1.61
N HIS A 168 4.20 -1.72 1.65
CA HIS A 168 3.97 -2.93 0.84
C HIS A 168 4.06 -2.62 -0.67
N ALA A 169 3.23 -1.70 -1.16
CA ALA A 169 3.27 -1.23 -2.55
C ALA A 169 4.63 -0.64 -2.94
N GLY A 170 5.25 0.14 -2.04
CA GLY A 170 6.58 0.72 -2.25
C GLY A 170 7.70 -0.32 -2.33
N PHE A 171 7.59 -1.44 -1.61
CA PHE A 171 8.55 -2.54 -1.65
C PHE A 171 8.41 -3.35 -2.95
N LEU A 172 7.19 -3.61 -3.40
CA LEU A 172 6.92 -4.26 -4.70
C LEU A 172 7.38 -3.41 -5.90
N ASN A 173 7.18 -2.08 -5.87
CA ASN A 173 7.63 -1.18 -6.93
C ASN A 173 9.18 -1.07 -6.99
N LYS A 174 9.85 -1.10 -5.82
CA LYS A 174 11.32 -1.30 -5.74
C LYS A 174 11.72 -2.66 -6.31
N GLY A 175 10.89 -3.69 -6.17
CA GLY A 175 11.03 -4.98 -6.84
C GLY A 175 11.14 -4.86 -8.36
N LEU A 176 10.14 -4.22 -8.98
CA LEU A 176 10.10 -3.96 -10.43
C LEU A 176 11.35 -3.22 -10.95
N SER A 177 11.95 -2.36 -10.12
CA SER A 177 13.13 -1.57 -10.48
C SER A 177 14.34 -2.44 -10.81
N ASP A 178 14.48 -3.61 -10.18
CA ASP A 178 15.55 -4.57 -10.48
C ASP A 178 15.42 -5.17 -11.88
N PHE A 179 14.18 -5.29 -12.37
CA PHE A 179 13.81 -5.74 -13.72
C PHE A 179 13.81 -4.58 -14.74
N ASN A 180 14.34 -3.41 -14.35
CA ASN A 180 14.38 -2.16 -15.13
C ASN A 180 13.00 -1.53 -15.43
N LEU A 181 12.00 -1.83 -14.60
CA LEU A 181 10.61 -1.36 -14.70
C LEU A 181 10.22 -0.51 -13.47
N ALA A 182 9.19 0.33 -13.59
CA ALA A 182 8.63 1.05 -12.44
C ALA A 182 7.18 1.45 -12.73
N LEU A 183 6.32 1.37 -11.72
CA LEU A 183 4.97 1.92 -11.78
C LEU A 183 4.98 3.38 -11.32
N ASP A 184 4.45 4.26 -12.17
CA ASP A 184 4.08 5.61 -11.76
C ASP A 184 2.75 5.56 -11.01
N LEU A 185 2.84 5.38 -9.69
CA LEU A 185 1.72 5.35 -8.77
C LEU A 185 0.91 6.66 -8.78
N GLY A 186 1.59 7.80 -9.04
CA GLY A 186 0.96 9.12 -9.15
C GLY A 186 0.12 9.28 -10.42
N PHE A 187 0.57 8.69 -11.53
CA PHE A 187 -0.22 8.56 -12.76
C PHE A 187 -1.37 7.55 -12.59
N LEU A 188 -1.13 6.38 -12.00
CA LEU A 188 -2.17 5.36 -11.78
C LEU A 188 -3.37 5.92 -11.00
N THR A 189 -3.11 6.71 -9.95
CA THR A 189 -4.14 7.40 -9.16
C THR A 189 -5.06 8.29 -10.00
N LYS A 190 -4.56 8.86 -11.10
CA LYS A 190 -5.31 9.77 -11.99
C LYS A 190 -5.91 9.08 -13.21
N ALA A 191 -5.30 7.99 -13.66
CA ALA A 191 -5.62 7.34 -14.93
C ALA A 191 -6.54 6.12 -14.81
N ARG A 192 -6.67 5.52 -13.62
CA ARG A 192 -7.50 4.32 -13.40
C ARG A 192 -8.94 4.67 -13.05
N LYS A 193 -9.86 3.85 -13.55
CA LYS A 193 -11.29 3.94 -13.21
C LYS A 193 -11.53 3.32 -11.83
N TYR A 194 -12.07 4.12 -10.92
CA TYR A 194 -12.53 3.64 -9.62
C TYR A 194 -13.79 2.78 -9.76
N THR A 195 -13.83 1.68 -9.01
CA THR A 195 -14.97 0.75 -8.90
C THR A 195 -15.61 0.94 -7.53
N PHE A 196 -16.89 1.31 -7.51
CA PHE A 196 -17.64 1.55 -6.28
C PHE A 196 -18.09 0.24 -5.63
N PHE A 197 -17.88 0.11 -4.33
CA PHE A 197 -18.48 -0.93 -3.48
C PHE A 197 -19.17 -0.29 -2.27
N LYS A 198 -20.31 -0.85 -1.84
CA LYS A 198 -20.95 -0.42 -0.59
C LYS A 198 -20.13 -0.87 0.64
N PRO A 199 -20.07 -0.07 1.73
CA PRO A 199 -19.33 -0.37 2.95
C PRO A 199 -19.40 -1.81 3.44
N LYS A 200 -20.61 -2.36 3.58
CA LYS A 200 -20.84 -3.77 3.98
C LYS A 200 -20.03 -4.77 3.14
N PHE A 201 -19.98 -4.56 1.82
CA PHE A 201 -19.29 -5.44 0.90
C PHE A 201 -17.77 -5.31 0.98
N ILE A 202 -17.26 -4.12 1.31
CA ILE A 202 -15.84 -3.92 1.63
C ILE A 202 -15.49 -4.67 2.91
N PHE A 203 -16.30 -4.58 3.97
CA PHE A 203 -16.03 -5.31 5.21
C PHE A 203 -15.94 -6.83 5.02
N TYR A 204 -16.86 -7.44 4.26
CA TYR A 204 -16.76 -8.87 3.93
C TYR A 204 -15.56 -9.18 3.03
N ALA A 205 -15.41 -8.46 1.92
CA ALA A 205 -14.41 -8.76 0.91
C ALA A 205 -12.98 -8.56 1.44
N THR A 206 -12.75 -7.48 2.20
CA THR A 206 -11.44 -7.19 2.79
C THR A 206 -11.12 -8.15 3.94
N TYR A 207 -12.04 -8.41 4.88
CA TYR A 207 -11.78 -9.40 5.93
C TYR A 207 -11.36 -10.77 5.36
N LEU A 208 -12.01 -11.21 4.28
CA LEU A 208 -11.67 -12.44 3.59
C LEU A 208 -10.38 -12.34 2.75
N SER A 209 -10.07 -11.17 2.15
CA SER A 209 -8.78 -10.98 1.45
C SER A 209 -7.59 -11.03 2.40
N GLU A 210 -7.70 -10.43 3.58
CA GLU A 210 -6.63 -10.44 4.59
C GLU A 210 -6.35 -11.86 5.06
N LYS A 211 -7.39 -12.59 5.49
CA LYS A 211 -7.20 -13.94 6.02
C LYS A 211 -6.81 -14.95 4.92
N ILE A 212 -7.29 -14.83 3.68
CA ILE A 212 -6.81 -15.71 2.60
C ILE A 212 -5.40 -15.32 2.12
N GLY A 213 -5.06 -14.02 2.09
CA GLY A 213 -3.74 -13.49 1.75
C GLY A 213 -2.67 -14.00 2.71
N TYR A 214 -2.94 -13.91 4.02
CA TYR A 214 -2.14 -14.54 5.08
C TYR A 214 -1.81 -16.00 4.76
N TRP A 215 -2.83 -16.85 4.57
CA TRP A 215 -2.64 -18.28 4.37
C TRP A 215 -1.88 -18.63 3.08
N ARG A 216 -2.03 -17.81 2.04
CA ARG A 216 -1.30 -17.96 0.77
C ARG A 216 0.18 -17.62 0.95
N TYR A 217 0.48 -16.44 1.48
CA TYR A 217 1.85 -15.96 1.60
C TYR A 217 2.66 -16.72 2.65
N ILE A 218 2.05 -17.12 3.79
CA ILE A 218 2.73 -17.96 4.78
C ILE A 218 3.01 -19.38 4.27
N THR A 219 2.14 -19.93 3.40
CA THR A 219 2.35 -21.23 2.76
C THR A 219 3.50 -21.17 1.75
N ILE A 220 3.54 -20.14 0.90
CA ILE A 220 4.66 -19.90 -0.04
C ILE A 220 5.97 -19.72 0.73
N TYR A 221 5.98 -18.93 1.80
CA TYR A 221 7.15 -18.72 2.64
C TYR A 221 7.65 -20.04 3.27
N ARG A 222 6.76 -20.83 3.90
CA ARG A 222 7.13 -22.11 4.52
C ARG A 222 7.68 -23.11 3.51
N HIS A 223 7.07 -23.18 2.31
CA HIS A 223 7.56 -24.01 1.21
C HIS A 223 8.97 -23.61 0.76
N LEU A 224 9.20 -22.33 0.47
CA LEU A 224 10.50 -21.83 -0.01
C LEU A 224 11.59 -21.83 1.08
N LYS A 225 11.20 -21.79 2.37
CA LYS A 225 12.10 -21.99 3.51
C LYS A 225 12.53 -23.45 3.67
N ALA A 226 11.69 -24.40 3.26
CA ALA A 226 11.99 -25.83 3.26
C ALA A 226 12.73 -26.29 2.00
N ASN A 227 12.50 -25.63 0.85
CA ASN A 227 13.07 -25.97 -0.46
C ASN A 227 13.74 -24.71 -1.10
N PRO A 228 14.91 -24.26 -0.59
CA PRO A 228 15.53 -23.00 -0.98
C PRO A 228 15.95 -22.91 -2.45
N GLU A 229 16.14 -24.04 -3.13
CA GLU A 229 16.49 -24.15 -4.54
C GLU A 229 15.42 -23.56 -5.47
N PHE A 230 14.16 -23.52 -5.03
CA PHE A 230 13.06 -22.88 -5.77
C PHE A 230 12.91 -21.37 -5.48
N GLN A 231 13.74 -20.79 -4.59
CA GLN A 231 13.57 -19.42 -4.12
C GLN A 231 14.14 -18.38 -5.12
N CYS A 232 13.51 -18.29 -6.29
CA CYS A 232 13.93 -17.51 -7.46
C CYS A 232 14.12 -15.99 -7.24
N TYR A 233 13.59 -15.43 -6.15
CA TYR A 233 13.74 -14.01 -5.80
C TYR A 233 13.59 -13.79 -4.28
N PRO A 234 14.34 -12.87 -3.63
CA PRO A 234 14.36 -12.75 -2.17
C PRO A 234 13.06 -12.24 -1.51
N ILE A 235 12.08 -11.73 -2.26
CA ILE A 235 10.87 -11.11 -1.69
C ILE A 235 10.13 -12.04 -0.70
N PHE A 236 10.11 -13.35 -0.99
CA PHE A 236 9.43 -14.34 -0.16
C PHE A 236 10.00 -14.44 1.26
N LYS A 237 11.30 -14.14 1.47
CA LYS A 237 11.93 -14.07 2.80
C LYS A 237 11.23 -13.05 3.73
N TYR A 238 10.54 -12.06 3.15
CA TYR A 238 9.91 -10.97 3.89
C TYR A 238 8.45 -11.25 4.23
N PHE A 239 7.85 -12.33 3.70
CA PHE A 239 6.43 -12.60 3.82
C PHE A 239 5.98 -13.02 5.24
N GLU A 240 6.84 -13.64 6.05
CA GLU A 240 6.46 -14.07 7.42
C GLU A 240 6.03 -12.91 8.31
N ASN A 241 6.79 -11.81 8.27
CA ASN A 241 6.49 -10.58 9.01
C ASN A 241 5.40 -9.75 8.34
N TRP A 242 5.39 -9.68 7.00
CA TRP A 242 4.33 -9.01 6.24
C TRP A 242 2.95 -9.61 6.56
N CYS A 243 2.85 -10.94 6.63
CA CYS A 243 1.62 -11.64 7.04
C CYS A 243 1.11 -11.20 8.43
N GLN A 244 1.96 -10.71 9.32
CA GLN A 244 1.50 -10.18 10.62
C GLN A 244 0.80 -8.83 10.48
N ASP A 245 1.16 -8.00 9.49
CA ASP A 245 0.41 -6.79 9.14
C ASP A 245 -0.98 -7.18 8.63
N GLU A 246 -1.07 -8.11 7.67
CA GLU A 246 -2.37 -8.54 7.13
C GLU A 246 -3.23 -9.25 8.19
N ASN A 247 -2.61 -9.95 9.15
CA ASN A 247 -3.36 -10.49 10.28
C ASN A 247 -3.97 -9.37 11.15
N ARG A 248 -3.19 -8.33 11.49
CA ARG A 248 -3.67 -7.12 12.20
C ARG A 248 -4.76 -6.38 11.40
N HIS A 249 -4.59 -6.26 10.08
CA HIS A 249 -5.60 -5.70 9.18
C HIS A 249 -6.90 -6.50 9.29
N GLY A 250 -6.83 -7.83 9.15
CA GLY A 250 -7.98 -8.72 9.29
C GLY A 250 -8.63 -8.70 10.68
N ASP A 251 -7.86 -8.50 11.75
CA ASP A 251 -8.39 -8.40 13.12
C ASP A 251 -9.07 -7.05 13.37
N PHE A 252 -8.57 -5.96 12.78
CA PHE A 252 -9.28 -4.69 12.70
C PHE A 252 -10.59 -4.81 11.91
N PHE A 253 -10.57 -5.41 10.71
CA PHE A 253 -11.79 -5.65 9.93
C PHE A 253 -12.79 -6.58 10.64
N SER A 254 -12.32 -7.50 11.48
CA SER A 254 -13.17 -8.28 12.40
C SER A 254 -13.89 -7.37 13.40
N ALA A 255 -13.18 -6.43 14.06
CA ALA A 255 -13.81 -5.44 14.94
C ALA A 255 -14.79 -4.51 14.21
N LEU A 256 -14.48 -4.10 12.97
CA LEU A 256 -15.41 -3.34 12.11
C LEU A 256 -16.70 -4.13 11.82
N LEU A 257 -16.61 -5.44 11.58
CA LEU A 257 -17.78 -6.31 11.40
C LEU A 257 -18.57 -6.53 12.70
N LYS A 258 -17.91 -6.75 13.84
CA LYS A 258 -18.55 -6.88 15.16
C LYS A 258 -19.36 -5.63 15.53
N ALA A 259 -18.81 -4.45 15.26
CA ALA A 259 -19.47 -3.16 15.49
C ALA A 259 -20.68 -2.90 14.57
N GLN A 260 -21.01 -3.83 13.66
CA GLN A 260 -22.16 -3.77 12.76
C GLN A 260 -22.96 -5.09 12.82
N PRO A 261 -23.69 -5.38 13.91
CA PRO A 261 -24.41 -6.66 14.10
C PRO A 261 -25.34 -7.06 12.94
N GLN A 262 -25.91 -6.07 12.24
CA GLN A 262 -26.73 -6.22 11.03
C GLN A 262 -25.98 -6.81 9.83
N PHE A 263 -24.65 -6.89 9.88
CA PHE A 263 -23.79 -7.54 8.88
C PHE A 263 -23.32 -8.94 9.30
N LEU A 264 -23.69 -9.44 10.49
CA LEU A 264 -23.31 -10.79 10.95
C LEU A 264 -24.51 -11.66 11.35
N ASN A 265 -25.51 -11.10 12.02
CA ASN A 265 -26.44 -11.91 12.81
C ASN A 265 -27.68 -12.40 12.05
N ASP A 266 -28.19 -11.60 11.10
CA ASP A 266 -29.42 -11.92 10.36
C ASP A 266 -29.21 -12.98 9.26
N TRP A 267 -30.30 -13.49 8.68
CA TRP A 267 -30.23 -14.54 7.66
C TRP A 267 -29.62 -14.04 6.34
N LYS A 268 -29.77 -12.75 6.01
CA LYS A 268 -29.21 -12.14 4.80
C LYS A 268 -27.70 -11.99 4.95
N ALA A 269 -27.22 -11.53 6.11
CA ALA A 269 -25.82 -11.45 6.49
C ALA A 269 -25.12 -12.81 6.38
N LYS A 270 -25.76 -13.88 6.87
CA LYS A 270 -25.24 -15.25 6.75
C LYS A 270 -25.16 -15.75 5.30
N LEU A 271 -26.13 -15.39 4.45
CA LEU A 271 -26.05 -15.64 3.01
C LEU A 271 -24.97 -14.78 2.32
N TRP A 272 -24.82 -13.51 2.71
CA TRP A 272 -23.77 -12.63 2.18
C TRP A 272 -22.38 -13.12 2.55
N SER A 273 -22.13 -13.52 3.80
CA SER A 273 -20.86 -14.10 4.23
C SER A 273 -20.50 -15.34 3.38
N ARG A 274 -21.44 -16.29 3.23
CA ARG A 274 -21.28 -17.46 2.35
C ARG A 274 -21.02 -17.09 0.89
N PHE A 275 -21.75 -16.10 0.37
CA PHE A 275 -21.55 -15.59 -1.00
C PHE A 275 -20.17 -14.97 -1.19
N PHE A 276 -19.70 -14.15 -0.25
CA PHE A 276 -18.38 -13.53 -0.33
C PHE A 276 -17.25 -14.55 -0.13
N CYS A 277 -17.38 -15.51 0.79
CA CYS A 277 -16.43 -16.62 0.94
C CYS A 277 -16.30 -17.43 -0.36
N LEU A 278 -17.43 -17.84 -0.96
CA LEU A 278 -17.45 -18.53 -2.25
C LEU A 278 -16.88 -17.65 -3.39
N SER A 279 -17.22 -16.37 -3.43
CA SER A 279 -16.78 -15.45 -4.49
C SER A 279 -15.28 -15.17 -4.41
N VAL A 280 -14.74 -14.94 -3.21
CA VAL A 280 -13.29 -14.76 -2.99
C VAL A 280 -12.55 -16.05 -3.35
N TYR A 281 -13.05 -17.22 -2.90
CA TYR A 281 -12.47 -18.51 -3.26
C TYR A 281 -12.44 -18.73 -4.78
N VAL A 282 -13.57 -18.61 -5.48
CA VAL A 282 -13.63 -18.81 -6.95
C VAL A 282 -12.76 -17.79 -7.68
N THR A 283 -12.71 -16.54 -7.21
CA THR A 283 -11.86 -15.49 -7.79
C THR A 283 -10.37 -15.81 -7.63
N MET A 284 -9.95 -16.35 -6.48
CA MET A 284 -8.56 -16.80 -6.29
C MET A 284 -8.26 -18.04 -7.11
N TYR A 285 -9.05 -19.11 -6.99
CA TYR A 285 -8.84 -20.37 -7.73
C TYR A 285 -8.71 -20.17 -9.25
N LEU A 286 -9.54 -19.30 -9.85
CA LEU A 286 -9.44 -18.96 -11.28
C LEU A 286 -8.18 -18.12 -11.61
N ASN A 287 -7.77 -17.24 -10.70
CA ASN A 287 -6.55 -16.42 -10.81
C ASN A 287 -5.27 -17.25 -10.61
N ASP A 288 -5.34 -18.33 -9.83
CA ASP A 288 -4.22 -19.24 -9.56
C ASP A 288 -4.05 -20.29 -10.66
N CYS A 289 -5.16 -20.84 -11.16
CA CYS A 289 -5.17 -21.66 -12.39
C CYS A 289 -4.68 -20.88 -13.63
N GLN A 290 -4.86 -19.56 -13.67
CA GLN A 290 -4.25 -18.70 -14.70
C GLN A 290 -2.74 -18.47 -14.51
N ARG A 291 -2.20 -18.82 -13.34
CA ARG A 291 -0.81 -18.61 -12.93
C ARG A 291 -0.10 -19.93 -12.62
N THR A 292 -0.57 -21.08 -13.10
CA THR A 292 0.04 -22.39 -12.77
C THR A 292 1.56 -22.42 -12.94
N ALA A 293 2.09 -21.85 -14.02
CA ALA A 293 3.53 -21.74 -14.27
C ALA A 293 4.31 -20.83 -13.28
N PHE A 294 3.66 -19.93 -12.52
CA PHE A 294 4.27 -19.23 -11.39
C PHE A 294 4.53 -20.21 -10.24
N TYR A 295 3.49 -20.97 -9.86
CA TYR A 295 3.52 -21.91 -8.76
C TYR A 295 4.49 -23.07 -9.04
N GLU A 296 4.41 -23.67 -10.22
CA GLU A 296 5.33 -24.71 -10.67
C GLU A 296 6.77 -24.18 -10.76
N GLY A 297 6.95 -22.92 -11.19
CA GLY A 297 8.24 -22.22 -11.21
C GLY A 297 8.85 -21.93 -9.82
N ILE A 298 8.07 -22.08 -8.74
CA ILE A 298 8.54 -22.06 -7.35
C ILE A 298 8.36 -23.42 -6.66
N GLY A 299 8.21 -24.52 -7.41
CA GLY A 299 8.15 -25.88 -6.89
C GLY A 299 6.83 -26.25 -6.20
N LEU A 300 5.75 -25.49 -6.42
CA LEU A 300 4.41 -25.75 -5.87
C LEU A 300 3.47 -26.30 -6.93
N ASN A 301 2.79 -27.41 -6.63
CA ASN A 301 1.61 -27.84 -7.37
C ASN A 301 0.45 -26.88 -7.08
N THR A 302 -0.04 -26.16 -8.09
CA THR A 302 -1.10 -25.14 -7.92
C THR A 302 -2.35 -25.71 -7.26
N LYS A 303 -2.79 -26.90 -7.66
CA LYS A 303 -4.05 -27.49 -7.16
C LYS A 303 -3.95 -27.93 -5.70
N GLU A 304 -2.76 -28.35 -5.27
CA GLU A 304 -2.50 -28.73 -3.87
C GLU A 304 -2.31 -27.49 -2.99
N PHE A 305 -1.65 -26.45 -3.51
CA PHE A 305 -1.56 -25.14 -2.89
C PHE A 305 -2.96 -24.53 -2.66
N ASP A 306 -3.78 -24.44 -3.71
CA ASP A 306 -5.14 -23.89 -3.64
C ASP A 306 -6.02 -24.68 -2.67
N ARG A 307 -5.91 -26.02 -2.67
CA ARG A 307 -6.62 -26.90 -1.72
C ARG A 307 -6.18 -26.67 -0.28
N THR A 308 -4.88 -26.46 -0.04
CA THR A 308 -4.32 -26.21 1.29
C THR A 308 -4.81 -24.87 1.84
N VAL A 309 -4.78 -23.82 1.01
CA VAL A 309 -5.32 -22.48 1.33
C VAL A 309 -6.83 -22.54 1.59
N LEU A 310 -7.60 -23.28 0.78
CA LEU A 310 -9.04 -23.48 0.99
C LEU A 310 -9.35 -24.19 2.31
N LEU A 311 -8.59 -25.23 2.68
CA LEU A 311 -8.79 -25.91 3.96
C LEU A 311 -8.61 -24.96 5.14
N HIS A 312 -7.58 -24.12 5.11
CA HIS A 312 -7.37 -23.08 6.12
C HIS A 312 -8.49 -22.03 6.17
N LEU A 313 -9.09 -21.65 5.03
CA LEU A 313 -10.23 -20.73 5.00
C LEU A 313 -11.51 -21.35 5.59
N ILE A 314 -11.76 -22.64 5.33
CA ILE A 314 -12.94 -23.36 5.85
C ILE A 314 -12.91 -23.49 7.38
N PHE A 315 -11.72 -23.61 7.99
CA PHE A 315 -11.60 -23.61 9.46
C PHE A 315 -11.73 -22.22 10.12
N VAL A 316 -11.97 -21.16 9.34
CA VAL A 316 -12.02 -19.75 9.79
C VAL A 316 -13.37 -19.07 9.43
N SER A 317 -14.32 -19.78 8.80
CA SER A 317 -15.60 -19.21 8.30
C SER A 317 -16.87 -19.95 8.71
#